data_AF-A0A946WQA7-F1
#
_entry.id   AF-A0A946WQA7-F1
#
_cell.length_a   1.000
_cell.length_b   1.000
_cell.length_c   1.000
_cell.angle_alpha   90.00
_cell.angle_beta   90.00
_cell.angle_gamma   90.00
#
_symmetry.space_group_name_H-M   'P 1'
#
loop_
_entity.id
_entity.type
_entity.pdbx_description
1 polymer ?
#
loop_
_entity_poly.entity_id
_entity_poly.type
_entity_poly.pdbx_seq_one_letter_code
_entity_poly.pdbx_strand_id
1 'polypeptide(L)'
;MILSFTIDNWMSFRDRVSFSMVASRERQHGERVSKINKYRTRILPIAALYGGNASGKSNFFKAIQFVKKLVVEGTKVDESIPVEPFKLDSTSASQPSSFALELMIDETIY
;
A
#
# COMPACT_ATOMS: atom_id res chain seq x y z
N MET A 1 0.52 -12.38 -1.48
CA MET A 1 1.40 -11.38 -2.12
C MET A 1 0.67 -10.05 -2.20
N ILE A 2 1.33 -8.92 -1.93
CA ILE A 2 0.74 -7.59 -2.14
C ILE A 2 0.77 -7.27 -3.63
N LEU A 3 -0.39 -6.94 -4.21
CA LEU A 3 -0.50 -6.54 -5.62
C LEU A 3 -0.55 -5.02 -5.77
N SER A 4 -1.33 -4.37 -4.93
CA SER A 4 -1.36 -2.92 -4.86
C SER A 4 -1.61 -2.45 -3.44
N PHE A 5 -1.12 -1.27 -3.13
CA PHE A 5 -1.36 -0.60 -1.87
C PHE A 5 -1.57 0.88 -2.11
N THR A 6 -2.71 1.40 -1.65
CA THR A 6 -3.09 2.81 -1.77
C THR A 6 -3.21 3.42 -0.38
N ILE A 7 -2.63 4.61 -0.23
CA ILE A 7 -2.62 5.39 1.01
C ILE A 7 -3.21 6.76 0.70
N ASP A 8 -4.04 7.27 1.60
CA ASP A 8 -4.63 8.60 1.54
C ASP A 8 -4.60 9.24 2.93
N ASN A 9 -4.15 10.49 3.02
CA ASN A 9 -4.06 11.27 4.26
C ASN A 9 -3.37 10.52 5.43
N TRP A 10 -2.09 10.17 5.30
CA TRP A 10 -1.30 9.43 6.31
C TRP A 10 0.09 10.02 6.48
N MET A 11 0.45 10.47 7.68
CA MET A 11 1.76 11.02 8.04
C MET A 11 2.28 12.07 7.04
N SER A 12 3.15 11.68 6.10
CA SER A 12 3.73 12.56 5.06
C SER A 12 3.00 12.49 3.72
N PHE A 13 1.96 11.66 3.59
CA PHE A 13 1.14 11.51 2.41
C PHE A 13 -0.14 12.33 2.62
N ARG A 14 -0.21 13.53 2.03
CA ARG A 14 -1.43 14.33 2.04
C ARG A 14 -2.46 13.76 1.07
N ASP A 15 -2.02 13.61 -0.18
CA ASP A 15 -2.87 13.20 -1.29
C ASP A 15 -2.77 11.68 -1.50
N ARG A 16 -3.77 11.12 -2.19
CA ARG A 16 -3.83 9.69 -2.52
C ARG A 16 -2.63 9.26 -3.36
N VAL A 17 -1.94 8.21 -2.91
CA VAL A 17 -0.82 7.58 -3.63
C VAL A 17 -1.02 6.07 -3.70
N SER A 18 -0.75 5.49 -4.86
CA SER A 18 -0.85 4.04 -5.10
C SER A 18 0.49 3.45 -5.52
N PHE A 19 0.84 2.32 -4.91
CA PHE A 19 1.91 1.43 -5.29
C PHE A 19 1.31 0.19 -5.96
N SER A 20 1.89 -0.28 -7.07
CA SER A 20 1.42 -1.46 -7.81
C SER A 20 2.59 -2.35 -8.22
N MET A 21 2.40 -3.66 -8.03
CA MET A 21 3.29 -4.72 -8.50
C MET A 21 2.88 -5.25 -9.88
N VAL A 22 1.85 -4.70 -10.52
CA VAL A 22 1.45 -5.13 -11.87
C VAL A 22 2.55 -4.75 -12.86
N ALA A 23 3.09 -5.76 -13.54
CA ALA A 23 4.16 -5.57 -14.50
C ALA A 23 3.65 -4.77 -15.71
N SER A 24 4.51 -3.89 -16.23
CA SER A 24 4.24 -3.12 -17.44
C SER A 24 4.14 -4.04 -18.67
N ARG A 25 3.95 -3.46 -19.86
CA ARG A 25 3.95 -4.21 -21.14
C ARG A 25 5.35 -4.63 -21.61
N GLU A 26 6.39 -4.34 -20.84
CA GLU A 26 7.76 -4.76 -21.14
C GLU A 26 7.85 -6.28 -21.35
N ARG A 27 8.67 -6.67 -22.32
CA ARG A 27 8.89 -8.06 -22.72
C ARG A 27 10.30 -8.55 -22.36
N GLN A 28 11.26 -7.65 -22.25
CA GLN A 28 12.60 -7.99 -21.78
C GLN A 28 12.53 -8.60 -20.38
N HIS A 29 13.19 -9.74 -20.20
CA HIS A 29 13.17 -10.52 -18.95
C HIS A 29 11.77 -10.98 -18.49
N GLY A 30 10.81 -11.08 -19.41
CA GLY A 30 9.44 -11.48 -19.11
C GLY A 30 9.29 -12.90 -18.54
N GLU A 31 10.30 -13.75 -18.71
CA GLU A 31 10.42 -15.06 -18.08
C GLU A 31 10.59 -15.01 -16.56
N ARG A 32 11.09 -13.88 -16.03
CA ARG A 32 11.28 -13.66 -14.57
C ARG A 32 10.04 -13.11 -13.87
N VAL A 33 9.00 -12.76 -14.64
CA VAL A 33 7.77 -12.16 -14.14
C VAL A 33 6.73 -13.25 -13.92
N SER A 34 6.11 -13.26 -12.73
CA SER A 34 5.06 -14.22 -12.39
C SER A 34 3.81 -13.96 -13.22
N LYS A 35 3.31 -14.99 -13.91
CA LYS A 35 2.09 -14.91 -14.73
C LYS A 35 0.92 -15.51 -13.98
N ILE A 36 -0.18 -14.77 -13.87
CA ILE A 36 -1.39 -15.23 -13.21
C ILE A 36 -2.47 -15.40 -14.29
N ASN A 37 -2.60 -16.64 -14.77
CA ASN A 37 -3.44 -16.96 -15.93
C ASN A 37 -4.91 -16.64 -15.69
N LYS A 38 -5.43 -16.90 -14.48
CA LYS A 38 -6.82 -16.65 -14.08
C LYS A 38 -7.27 -15.22 -14.35
N TYR A 39 -6.40 -14.25 -14.13
CA TYR A 39 -6.69 -12.82 -14.31
C TYR A 39 -5.97 -12.21 -15.52
N ARG A 40 -5.29 -13.03 -16.34
CA ARG A 40 -4.45 -12.59 -17.46
C ARG A 40 -3.49 -11.46 -17.09
N THR A 41 -2.95 -11.48 -15.88
CA THR A 41 -2.07 -10.44 -15.36
C THR A 41 -0.65 -10.96 -15.14
N ARG A 42 0.31 -10.03 -15.09
CA ARG A 42 1.72 -10.29 -14.83
C ARG A 42 2.14 -9.48 -13.62
N ILE A 43 2.80 -10.11 -12.66
CA ILE A 43 3.16 -9.48 -11.39
C ILE A 43 4.68 -9.52 -11.21
N LEU A 44 5.25 -8.36 -10.86
CA LEU A 44 6.66 -8.21 -10.55
C LEU A 44 6.99 -8.99 -9.27
N PRO A 45 8.09 -9.77 -9.23
CA PRO A 45 8.46 -10.52 -8.03
C PRO A 45 9.08 -9.62 -6.95
N ILE A 46 9.66 -8.49 -7.35
CA ILE A 46 10.41 -7.57 -6.49
C ILE A 46 10.12 -6.14 -6.95
N ALA A 47 10.06 -5.21 -5.99
CA ALA A 47 10.11 -3.79 -6.23
C ALA A 47 11.08 -3.12 -5.25
N ALA A 48 11.62 -1.97 -5.64
CA ALA A 48 12.49 -1.17 -4.80
C ALA A 48 11.98 0.27 -4.76
N LEU A 49 11.96 0.86 -3.56
CA LEU A 49 11.47 2.21 -3.32
C LEU A 49 12.65 3.14 -3.01
N TYR A 50 12.93 4.08 -3.91
CA TYR A 50 14.03 5.04 -3.80
C TYR A 50 13.50 6.48 -3.64
N GLY A 51 14.31 7.36 -3.07
CA GLY A 51 13.97 8.77 -2.88
C GLY A 51 14.91 9.45 -1.87
N GLY A 52 14.93 10.79 -1.86
CA GLY A 52 15.76 11.57 -0.93
C GLY A 52 15.40 11.39 0.55
N ASN A 53 16.19 11.96 1.45
CA ASN A 53 15.84 11.99 2.87
C ASN A 53 14.51 12.72 3.09
N ALA A 54 13.75 12.29 4.09
CA ALA A 54 12.41 12.79 4.39
C ALA A 54 11.35 12.64 3.27
N SER A 55 11.62 11.91 2.19
CA SER A 55 10.67 11.70 1.09
C SER A 55 9.49 10.76 1.39
N GLY A 56 9.27 10.39 2.66
CA GLY A 56 8.13 9.55 3.07
C GLY A 56 8.31 8.02 2.93
N LYS A 57 9.46 7.51 2.48
CA LYS A 57 9.69 6.05 2.33
C LYS A 57 9.42 5.25 3.60
N SER A 58 9.94 5.68 4.74
CA SER A 58 9.68 5.02 6.02
C SER A 58 8.21 5.09 6.41
N ASN A 59 7.52 6.19 6.09
CA ASN A 59 6.10 6.36 6.39
C ASN A 59 5.21 5.46 5.51
N PHE A 60 5.65 5.12 4.29
CA PHE A 60 4.98 4.12 3.44
C PHE A 60 4.99 2.74 4.11
N PHE A 61 6.15 2.29 4.62
CA PHE A 61 6.23 1.02 5.33
C PHE A 61 5.48 1.04 6.67
N LYS A 62 5.46 2.18 7.38
CA LYS A 62 4.61 2.37 8.57
C LYS A 62 3.12 2.23 8.25
N ALA A 63 2.66 2.70 7.09
CA ALA A 63 1.27 2.50 6.66
C ALA A 63 0.94 1.01 6.47
N ILE A 64 1.82 0.26 5.80
CA ILE A 64 1.66 -1.20 5.64
C ILE A 64 1.64 -1.89 6.99
N GLN A 65 2.56 -1.53 7.89
CA GLN A 65 2.62 -2.09 9.24
C GLN A 65 1.35 -1.79 10.04
N PHE A 66 0.84 -0.56 9.94
CA PHE A 66 -0.41 -0.13 10.58
C PHE A 66 -1.60 -0.95 10.09
N VAL A 67 -1.79 -1.05 8.77
CA VAL A 67 -2.90 -1.82 8.17
C VAL A 67 -2.80 -3.29 8.55
N LYS A 68 -1.61 -3.89 8.47
CA LYS A 68 -1.38 -5.28 8.89
C LYS A 68 -1.80 -5.48 10.34
N LYS A 69 -1.34 -4.61 11.24
CA LYS A 69 -1.68 -4.68 12.67
C LYS A 69 -3.18 -4.57 12.88
N LEU A 70 -3.81 -3.58 12.26
CA LEU A 70 -5.25 -3.33 12.37
C LEU A 70 -6.08 -4.53 11.89
N VAL A 71 -5.72 -5.13 10.76
CA VAL A 71 -6.45 -6.27 10.18
C VAL A 71 -6.24 -7.56 10.98
N VAL A 72 -5.02 -7.81 11.47
CA VAL A 72 -4.66 -9.07 12.13
C VAL A 72 -5.02 -9.07 13.62
N GLU A 73 -4.79 -7.95 14.31
CA GLU A 73 -5.00 -7.82 15.75
C GLU A 73 -6.37 -7.21 16.09
N GLY A 74 -6.98 -6.48 15.14
CA GLY A 74 -8.21 -5.75 15.37
C GLY A 74 -8.03 -4.54 16.29
N THR A 75 -9.15 -4.00 16.76
CA THR A 75 -9.20 -2.99 17.83
C THR A 75 -10.07 -3.48 18.96
N LYS A 76 -9.85 -2.96 20.17
CA LYS A 76 -10.78 -3.21 21.28
C LYS A 76 -12.06 -2.42 21.08
N VAL A 77 -13.14 -2.89 21.71
CA VAL A 77 -14.39 -2.15 21.80
C VAL A 77 -14.10 -0.81 22.50
N ASP A 78 -14.68 0.27 21.97
CA ASP A 78 -14.52 1.65 22.45
C ASP A 78 -13.09 2.24 22.38
N GLU A 79 -12.13 1.53 21.77
CA GLU A 79 -10.79 2.07 21.53
C GLU A 79 -10.75 2.80 20.18
N SER A 80 -10.23 4.03 20.19
CA SER A 80 -10.03 4.79 18.96
C SER A 80 -8.93 4.16 18.11
N ILE A 81 -9.15 4.07 16.80
CA ILE A 81 -8.12 3.65 15.85
C ILE A 81 -6.98 4.69 15.89
N PRO A 82 -5.73 4.32 16.21
CA PRO A 82 -4.62 5.25 16.40
C PRO A 82 -4.03 5.69 15.05
N VAL A 83 -4.84 6.38 14.26
CA VAL A 83 -4.44 6.86 12.93
C VAL A 83 -3.64 8.16 13.04
N GLU A 84 -2.62 8.32 12.20
CA GLU A 84 -1.82 9.54 12.12
C GLU A 84 -2.03 10.22 10.76
N PRO A 85 -2.94 11.19 10.65
CA PRO A 85 -3.20 11.87 9.38
C PRO A 85 -2.05 12.80 8.98
N PHE A 86 -2.16 13.40 7.79
CA PHE A 86 -1.25 14.47 7.40
C PHE A 86 -1.51 15.73 8.24
N LYS A 87 -0.45 16.30 8.82
CA LYS A 87 -0.55 17.35 9.86
C LYS A 87 -0.07 18.74 9.42
N LEU A 88 0.46 18.89 8.21
CA LEU A 88 1.01 20.18 7.75
C LEU A 88 -0.05 21.13 7.16
N ASP A 89 -1.31 20.74 7.18
CA ASP A 89 -2.44 21.64 6.94
C ASP A 89 -3.64 21.28 7.84
N SER A 90 -4.48 22.27 8.09
CA SER A 90 -5.62 22.16 9.02
C SER A 90 -6.77 21.31 8.48
N THR A 91 -6.87 21.19 7.15
CA THR A 91 -7.98 20.46 6.52
C THR A 91 -7.74 18.97 6.61
N SER A 92 -6.56 18.49 6.18
CA SER A 92 -6.21 17.07 6.23
C SER A 92 -6.17 16.48 7.64
N ALA A 93 -5.79 17.28 8.64
CA ALA A 93 -5.75 16.85 10.03
C ALA A 93 -7.12 16.41 10.59
N SER A 94 -8.23 16.92 10.03
CA SER A 94 -9.59 16.54 10.40
C SER A 94 -10.25 15.56 9.41
N GLN A 95 -9.58 15.20 8.33
CA GLN A 95 -10.09 14.23 7.36
C GLN A 95 -9.71 12.80 7.78
N PRO A 96 -10.49 11.78 7.39
CA PRO A 96 -10.11 10.39 7.62
C PRO A 96 -8.86 10.02 6.81
N SER A 97 -8.06 9.09 7.32
CA SER A 97 -7.07 8.37 6.52
C SER A 97 -7.74 7.17 5.85
N SER A 98 -7.38 6.90 4.60
CA SER A 98 -7.89 5.73 3.87
C SER A 98 -6.76 4.85 3.38
N PHE A 99 -6.99 3.54 3.45
CA PHE A 99 -6.04 2.52 2.98
C PHE A 99 -6.80 1.52 2.12
N ALA A 100 -6.23 1.15 0.98
CA ALA A 100 -6.72 0.06 0.15
C ALA A 100 -5.57 -0.90 -0.16
N LEU A 101 -5.82 -2.19 -0.03
CA LEU A 101 -4.82 -3.24 -0.23
C LEU A 101 -5.43 -4.32 -1.11
N GLU A 102 -4.76 -4.65 -2.21
CA GLU A 102 -5.12 -5.82 -3.02
C GLU A 102 -4.11 -6.92 -2.75
N LEU A 103 -4.60 -8.10 -2.40
CA LEU A 103 -3.80 -9.26 -2.03
C LEU A 103 -4.08 -10.43 -2.94
N MET A 104 -3.01 -11.13 -3.34
CA MET A 104 -3.11 -12.44 -3.97
C MET A 104 -2.84 -13.55 -2.94
N ILE A 105 -3.80 -14.45 -2.77
CA ILE A 105 -3.72 -15.64 -1.92
C ILE A 105 -4.25 -16.81 -2.75
N ASP A 106 -3.45 -17.87 -2.89
CA ASP A 106 -3.81 -19.10 -3.63
C ASP A 106 -4.46 -18.82 -5.00
N GLU A 107 -3.79 -17.98 -5.81
CA GLU A 107 -4.25 -17.53 -7.13
C GLU A 107 -5.60 -16.79 -7.14
N THR A 108 -6.05 -16.26 -6.01
CA THR A 108 -7.25 -15.43 -5.90
C THR A 108 -6.88 -14.03 -5.43
N ILE A 109 -7.44 -13.02 -6.11
CA ILE A 109 -7.27 -11.62 -5.76
C ILE A 109 -8.41 -11.21 -4.83
N TYR A 110 -8.03 -10.58 -3.72
CA TYR A 110 -8.89 -9.98 -2.71
C TYR A 110 -8.63 -8.48 -2.63
#